data_AF-A0A7I0J6W8-F1
#
_entry.id   AF-A0A7I0J6W8-F1
#
_cell.length_a   1.000
_cell.length_b   1.000
_cell.length_c   1.000
_cell.angle_alpha   90.00
_cell.angle_beta   90.00
_cell.angle_gamma   90.00
#
_symmetry.space_group_name_H-M   'P 1'
#
loop_
_entity.id
_entity.type
_entity.pdbx_description
1 polymer ?
#
loop_
_entity_poly.entity_id
_entity_poly.type
_entity_poly.pdbx_seq_one_letter_code
_entity_poly.pdbx_strand_id
1 'polypeptide(L)'
;NDQLVVSGPFSMTQNPLYSFSTVGAVGIGLMFGSVLAAAMLGLASFLVFRFTARKEAAYLAGKFGAVHAAYALRTPRFWPNPLLYRDEDQWLFSTVALRRTFRDGLYFLALFP
;
A
#
# COMPACT_ATOMS: atom_id res chain seq x y z
N ASN A 1 -0.98 12.17 14.05
CA ASN A 1 -0.92 12.55 12.62
C ASN A 1 -2.25 13.17 12.26
N ASP A 2 -2.27 14.48 12.01
CA ASP A 2 -3.50 15.29 11.76
C ASP A 2 -3.71 15.64 10.29
N GLN A 3 -2.87 15.12 9.40
CA GLN A 3 -2.97 15.36 7.96
C GLN A 3 -3.09 14.04 7.18
N LEU A 4 -3.99 14.05 6.20
CA LEU A 4 -4.21 12.96 5.27
C LEU A 4 -3.13 13.05 4.18
N VAL A 5 -2.25 12.05 4.09
CA VAL A 5 -1.23 11.97 3.05
C VAL A 5 -1.90 11.45 1.77
N VAL A 6 -1.95 12.30 0.73
CA VAL A 6 -2.62 12.02 -0.55
C VAL A 6 -1.68 12.03 -1.75
N SER A 7 -0.41 12.36 -1.52
CA SER A 7 0.66 12.55 -2.49
C SER A 7 1.59 11.33 -2.57
N GLY A 8 2.31 11.17 -3.68
CA GLY A 8 3.21 10.04 -3.93
C GLY A 8 2.45 8.73 -4.20
N PRO A 9 2.86 7.57 -3.65
CA PRO A 9 2.21 6.27 -3.89
C PRO A 9 0.72 6.23 -3.48
N PHE A 10 0.35 7.06 -2.49
CA PHE A 10 -1.03 7.19 -2.05
C PHE A 10 -1.93 7.87 -3.11
N SER A 11 -1.37 8.67 -4.03
CA SER A 11 -2.13 9.21 -5.16
C SER A 11 -2.51 8.16 -6.22
N MET A 12 -1.71 7.08 -6.35
CA MET A 12 -1.97 5.98 -7.28
C MET A 12 -2.98 4.97 -6.73
N THR A 13 -3.00 4.76 -5.41
CA THR A 13 -3.95 3.87 -4.72
C THR A 13 -4.08 4.28 -3.25
N GLN A 14 -5.27 4.12 -2.67
CA GLN A 14 -5.50 4.46 -1.26
C GLN A 14 -4.62 3.63 -0.30
N ASN A 15 -4.17 2.45 -0.73
CA ASN A 15 -3.38 1.54 0.10
C ASN A 15 -2.25 0.85 -0.70
N PRO A 16 -1.19 1.59 -1.06
CA PRO A 16 -0.12 1.06 -1.91
C PRO A 16 0.62 -0.12 -1.26
N LEU A 17 0.75 -0.10 0.06
CA LEU A 17 1.41 -1.16 0.83
C LEU A 17 0.67 -2.49 0.72
N TYR A 18 -0.66 -2.48 0.65
CA TYR A 18 -1.47 -3.69 0.50
C TYR A 18 -1.39 -4.26 -0.91
N SER A 19 -1.33 -3.41 -1.92
CA SER A 19 -1.10 -3.83 -3.31
C SER A 19 0.25 -4.56 -3.43
N PHE A 20 1.33 -3.98 -2.90
CA PHE A 20 2.65 -4.61 -2.92
C PHE A 20 2.70 -5.90 -2.06
N SER A 21 2.06 -5.90 -0.89
CA SER A 21 1.98 -7.11 -0.04
C SER A 21 1.24 -8.26 -0.75
N THR A 22 0.20 -7.95 -1.52
CA THR A 22 -0.54 -8.95 -2.30
C THR A 22 0.34 -9.53 -3.41
N VAL A 23 1.09 -8.68 -4.13
CA VAL A 23 2.04 -9.13 -5.16
C VAL A 23 3.16 -9.99 -4.53
N GLY A 24 3.67 -9.60 -3.36
CA GLY A 24 4.65 -10.39 -2.61
C GLY A 24 4.13 -11.76 -2.20
N ALA A 25 2.89 -11.84 -1.69
CA ALA A 25 2.25 -13.12 -1.32
C ALA A 25 2.08 -14.05 -2.53
N VAL A 26 1.71 -13.50 -3.70
CA VAL A 26 1.66 -14.25 -4.97
C VAL A 26 3.05 -14.72 -5.37
N GLY A 27 4.07 -13.86 -5.27
CA GLY A 27 5.46 -14.19 -5.58
C GLY A 27 6.02 -15.31 -4.72
N ILE A 28 5.71 -15.34 -3.43
CA ILE A 28 6.07 -16.44 -2.53
C ILE A 28 5.43 -17.75 -3.01
N GLY A 29 4.14 -17.75 -3.34
CA GLY A 29 3.47 -18.95 -3.85
C GLY A 29 4.07 -19.45 -5.18
N LEU A 30 4.54 -18.54 -6.03
CA LEU A 30 5.25 -18.87 -7.27
C LEU A 30 6.65 -19.45 -7.00
N MET A 31 7.39 -18.94 -6.00
CA MET A 31 8.69 -19.50 -5.59
C MET A 31 8.57 -20.96 -5.13
N PHE A 32 7.46 -21.33 -4.50
CA PHE A 32 7.16 -22.72 -4.14
C PHE A 32 6.76 -23.60 -5.35
N GLY A 33 6.74 -23.06 -6.57
CA GLY A 33 6.41 -23.79 -7.79
C GLY A 33 4.93 -24.17 -7.93
N SER A 34 4.06 -23.66 -7.05
CA SER A 34 2.65 -24.02 -7.02
C SER A 34 1.77 -22.82 -7.41
N VAL A 35 1.27 -22.84 -8.63
CA VAL A 35 0.31 -21.84 -9.15
C VAL A 35 -0.95 -21.81 -8.29
N LEU A 36 -1.38 -22.96 -7.75
CA LEU A 36 -2.53 -23.04 -6.86
C LEU A 36 -2.26 -22.35 -5.52
N ALA A 37 -1.06 -22.54 -4.94
CA ALA A 37 -0.67 -21.84 -3.72
C ALA A 37 -0.56 -20.33 -3.94
N ALA A 38 0.02 -19.90 -5.06
CA ALA A 38 0.09 -18.49 -5.46
C ALA A 38 -1.30 -17.88 -5.62
N ALA A 39 -2.24 -18.58 -6.27
CA ALA A 39 -3.61 -18.13 -6.45
C ALA A 39 -4.36 -18.06 -5.12
N MET A 40 -4.24 -19.07 -4.24
CA MET A 40 -4.90 -19.06 -2.93
C MET A 40 -4.36 -17.97 -2.01
N LEU A 41 -3.03 -17.84 -1.90
CA LEU A 41 -2.40 -16.79 -1.11
C LEU A 41 -2.73 -15.40 -1.67
N GLY A 42 -2.61 -15.22 -2.98
CA GLY A 42 -2.97 -13.98 -3.65
C GLY A 42 -4.43 -13.59 -3.42
N LEU A 43 -5.36 -14.53 -3.58
CA LEU A 43 -6.78 -14.28 -3.38
C LEU A 43 -7.12 -14.01 -1.91
N ALA A 44 -6.56 -14.79 -0.98
CA ALA A 44 -6.76 -14.60 0.45
C ALA A 44 -6.22 -13.23 0.90
N SER A 45 -4.99 -12.89 0.53
CA SER A 45 -4.39 -11.58 0.81
C SER A 45 -5.21 -10.46 0.17
N PHE A 46 -5.62 -10.61 -1.09
CA PHE A 46 -6.46 -9.63 -1.79
C PHE A 46 -7.78 -9.37 -1.05
N LEU A 47 -8.47 -10.42 -0.62
CA LEU A 47 -9.74 -10.32 0.10
C LEU A 47 -9.57 -9.67 1.48
N VAL A 48 -8.58 -10.12 2.26
CA VAL A 48 -8.28 -9.58 3.58
C VAL A 48 -7.96 -8.10 3.47
N PHE A 49 -7.03 -7.73 2.60
CA PHE A 49 -6.63 -6.35 2.44
C PHE A 49 -7.75 -5.48 1.88
N ARG A 50 -8.58 -5.99 0.95
CA ARG A 50 -9.74 -5.25 0.45
C ARG A 50 -10.77 -4.98 1.55
N PHE A 51 -10.96 -5.93 2.45
CA PHE A 51 -11.88 -5.75 3.58
C PHE A 51 -11.33 -4.78 4.63
N THR A 52 -10.05 -4.92 4.99
CA THR A 52 -9.35 -4.01 5.91
C THR A 52 -9.33 -2.59 5.37
N ALA A 53 -8.93 -2.39 4.11
CA ALA A 53 -8.93 -1.10 3.44
C ALA A 53 -10.32 -0.43 3.46
N ARG A 54 -11.40 -1.22 3.31
CA ARG A 54 -12.77 -0.69 3.37
C ARG A 54 -13.15 -0.24 4.79
N LYS A 55 -12.73 -0.98 5.82
CA LYS A 55 -12.94 -0.59 7.22
C LYS A 55 -12.15 0.65 7.59
N GLU A 56 -10.89 0.72 7.17
CA GLU A 56 -10.05 1.90 7.36
C GLU A 56 -10.64 3.11 6.64
N ALA A 57 -11.06 2.96 5.38
CA ALA A 57 -11.72 4.03 4.64
C ALA A 57 -13.01 4.54 5.35
N ALA A 58 -13.78 3.66 5.98
CA ALA A 58 -14.94 4.07 6.78
C ALA A 58 -14.54 4.83 8.05
N TYR A 59 -13.46 4.39 8.72
CA TYR A 59 -12.90 5.07 9.89
C TYR A 59 -12.32 6.45 9.52
N LEU A 60 -11.54 6.54 8.44
CA LEU A 60 -10.99 7.78 7.90
C LEU A 60 -12.09 8.71 7.37
N ALA A 61 -13.18 8.18 6.79
CA ALA A 61 -14.34 8.99 6.43
C ALA A 61 -15.02 9.59 7.67
N GLY A 62 -15.11 8.84 8.78
CA GLY A 62 -15.60 9.37 10.04
C GLY A 62 -14.68 10.44 10.65
N LYS A 63 -13.36 10.30 10.47
CA LYS A 63 -12.36 11.21 11.04
C LYS A 63 -12.11 12.48 10.22
N PHE A 64 -12.09 12.36 8.89
CA PHE A 64 -11.70 13.44 7.95
C PHE A 64 -12.84 13.89 7.03
N GLY A 65 -14.01 13.25 7.10
CA GLY A 65 -15.25 13.70 6.45
C GLY A 65 -15.11 13.96 4.95
N ALA A 66 -15.46 15.18 4.54
CA ALA A 66 -15.50 15.62 3.15
C ALA A 66 -14.13 15.56 2.44
N VAL A 67 -13.03 15.77 3.17
CA VAL A 67 -11.68 15.73 2.60
C VAL A 67 -11.34 14.32 2.14
N HIS A 68 -11.68 13.31 2.95
CA HIS A 68 -11.50 11.91 2.58
C HIS A 68 -12.46 11.48 1.47
N ALA A 69 -13.69 11.99 1.44
CA ALA A 69 -14.64 11.69 0.37
C ALA A 69 -14.18 12.20 -1.00
N ALA A 70 -13.67 13.44 -1.07
CA ALA A 70 -13.12 14.02 -2.30
C ALA A 70 -11.87 13.27 -2.79
N TYR A 71 -11.02 12.83 -1.85
CA TYR A 71 -9.86 11.98 -2.14
C TYR A 71 -10.28 10.59 -2.64
N ALA A 72 -11.25 9.96 -1.97
CA ALA A 72 -11.69 8.61 -2.28
C ALA A 72 -12.41 8.48 -3.64
N LEU A 73 -12.95 9.59 -4.15
CA LEU A 73 -13.51 9.67 -5.51
C LEU A 73 -12.44 9.72 -6.60
N ARG A 74 -11.26 10.25 -6.30
CA ARG A 74 -10.18 10.46 -7.27
C ARG A 74 -9.21 9.29 -7.31
N THR A 75 -9.02 8.60 -6.19
CA THR A 75 -7.99 7.57 -6.05
C THR A 75 -8.61 6.17 -5.97
N PRO A 76 -8.19 5.22 -6.82
CA PRO A 76 -8.66 3.84 -6.77
C PRO A 76 -8.27 3.16 -5.44
N ARG A 77 -9.14 2.26 -4.96
CA ARG A 77 -9.02 1.68 -3.61
C ARG A 77 -7.91 0.63 -3.45
N PHE A 78 -7.55 -0.08 -4.51
CA PHE A 78 -6.73 -1.28 -4.39
C PHE A 78 -5.77 -1.50 -5.55
N TRP A 79 -6.25 -1.34 -6.78
CA TRP A 79 -5.36 -1.44 -7.93
C TRP A 79 -4.63 -0.11 -8.11
N PRO A 80 -3.29 -0.07 -8.05
CA PRO A 80 -2.55 1.15 -8.31
C PRO A 80 -2.80 1.57 -9.74
N ASN A 81 -3.29 2.80 -9.92
CA ASN A 81 -3.34 3.43 -11.22
C ASN A 81 -2.14 4.38 -11.34
N PRO A 82 -1.06 3.99 -12.04
CA PRO A 82 0.13 4.81 -12.15
C PRO A 82 -0.12 6.14 -12.88
N LEU A 83 -1.21 6.25 -13.67
CA LEU A 83 -1.59 7.48 -14.36
C LEU A 83 -2.07 8.59 -13.42
N LEU A 84 -2.45 8.24 -12.17
CA LEU A 84 -2.88 9.20 -11.15
C LEU A 84 -1.72 9.66 -10.26
N TYR A 85 -0.48 9.27 -10.56
CA TYR A 85 0.68 9.68 -9.80
C TYR A 85 0.79 11.20 -9.75
N ARG A 86 0.68 11.72 -8.53
CA ARG A 86 0.97 13.11 -8.20
C ARG A 86 1.94 13.13 -7.06
N ASP A 87 3.12 13.65 -7.36
CA ASP A 87 4.12 13.96 -6.35
C ASP A 87 4.03 15.43 -5.96
N GLU A 88 4.48 15.74 -4.75
CA GLU A 88 4.70 17.11 -4.33
C GLU A 88 6.17 17.45 -4.49
N ASP A 89 6.48 18.65 -5.02
CA ASP A 89 7.84 19.08 -5.32
C ASP A 89 8.75 19.14 -4.09
N GLN A 90 8.19 19.22 -2.87
CA GLN A 90 8.94 19.25 -1.62
C GLN A 90 8.31 18.37 -0.55
N TRP A 91 9.01 17.29 -0.17
CA TRP A 91 8.63 16.44 0.95
C TRP A 91 9.41 16.79 2.22
N LEU A 92 8.69 17.12 3.29
CA LEU A 92 9.26 17.19 4.65
C LEU A 92 9.24 15.79 5.27
N PHE A 93 10.26 14.98 4.97
CA PHE A 93 10.45 13.67 5.60
C PHE A 93 11.48 13.72 6.73
N SER A 94 11.24 12.92 7.78
CA SER A 94 12.25 12.72 8.82
C SER A 94 13.39 11.87 8.28
N THR A 95 14.57 12.47 8.16
CA THR A 95 15.81 11.79 7.73
C THR A 95 16.19 10.64 8.68
N VAL A 96 15.85 10.75 9.96
CA VAL A 96 16.06 9.70 10.96
C VAL A 96 15.17 8.49 10.68
N ALA A 97 13.88 8.71 10.38
CA ALA A 97 12.96 7.64 10.01
C ALA A 97 13.40 6.96 8.70
N LEU A 98 13.79 7.76 7.70
CA LEU A 98 14.31 7.25 6.43
C LEU A 98 15.52 6.35 6.62
N ARG A 99 16.51 6.78 7.41
CA ARG A 99 17.73 6.01 7.70
C ARG A 99 17.42 4.70 8.41
N ARG A 100 16.42 4.69 9.29
CA ARG A 100 15.95 3.48 10.00
C ARG A 100 15.32 2.50 9.01
N THR A 101 14.40 2.96 8.17
CA THR A 101 13.74 2.13 7.14
C THR A 101 14.73 1.56 6.13
N PHE A 102 15.71 2.34 5.67
CA PHE A 102 16.77 1.83 4.81
C PHE A 102 17.60 0.72 5.47
N ARG A 103 17.93 0.89 6.77
CA ARG A 103 18.65 -0.13 7.54
C ARG A 103 17.82 -1.39 7.74
N ASP A 104 16.52 -1.26 7.97
CA ASP A 104 15.63 -2.41 8.08
C ASP A 104 15.47 -3.14 6.73
N GLY A 105 15.46 -2.39 5.63
CA GLY A 105 15.44 -2.93 4.27
C GLY A 105 16.69 -3.75 3.90
N LEU A 106 17.85 -3.48 4.52
CA LEU A 106 19.07 -4.28 4.32
C LEU A 106 18.89 -5.74 4.76
N TYR A 107 18.00 -6.05 5.72
CA TYR A 107 17.72 -7.44 6.11
C TYR A 107 17.05 -8.24 4.99
N PHE A 108 16.31 -7.59 4.07
CA PHE A 108 15.75 -8.29 2.91
C PHE A 108 16.83 -8.78 1.95
N LEU A 109 17.93 -8.04 1.80
CA LEU A 109 19.08 -8.47 0.98
C LEU A 109 19.82 -9.65 1.60
N ALA A 110 19.83 -9.75 2.93
CA ALA A 110 20.41 -10.88 3.65
C ALA A 110 19.54 -12.15 3.61
N LEU A 111 18.26 -12.03 3.23
CA LEU A 111 17.32 -13.16 3.15
C LEU A 111 17.40 -13.90 1.82
N PHE A 112 17.96 -13.28 0.77
CA PHE A 112 18.23 -13.95 -0.50
C PHE A 112 19.66 -14.53 -0.46
N PRO A 113 19.83 -15.86 -0.67
CA PRO A 113 21.15 -16.49 -0.74
C PRO A 113 21.93 -16.11 -2.01
#